data_AF-A0AAD8YKU7-F1
#
_entry.id   AF-A0AAD8YKU7-F1
#
_cell.length_a   1.000
_cell.length_b   1.000
_cell.length_c   1.000
_cell.angle_alpha   90.00
_cell.angle_beta   90.00
_cell.angle_gamma   90.00
#
_symmetry.space_group_name_H-M   'P 1'
#
loop_
_entity.id
_entity.type
_entity.pdbx_description
1 polymer ?
#
loop_
_entity_poly.entity_id
_entity_poly.type
_entity_poly.pdbx_seq_one_letter_code
_entity_poly.pdbx_strand_id
1 'polypeptide(L)'
;MAWSKIDCELHDILCGGKKEGNLSLRHGQTDDNLPNDNEQEQGVGICCSWRCWTISNKYIPCSRVVLALSISAVGGDYSNLEEEDKVMSCAACGIAEDDDIELKTCTACKSVRYCSVTCQKEHRSKHKRACKKRAAELRDEILFKQPESSHLGDCPICCLPLPIDHTKSNMMPCCSKIICAGCEYANFVREQEAGLKHTCPFCRHPMAKSEEEANRTNVKRAESSNDPAAIHRMGARCYNEGDYESAFEYFYKAAGLGSVTGHYMLSTMYRNGPGGIKKDKKKELYHLEEASIGGHPTARNNLGCVEEENGRLDRAAKHWIIATKLGDDIALSSLRVRYTRGLVEKDDYASALRGHQAAVDATESPQRDKGEAYFKLGRDLIALGYGEKN
;
A
#
# COMPACT_ATOMS: atom_id res chain seq x y z
N MET A 1 -29.09 -8.91 33.08
CA MET A 1 -29.23 -10.32 32.66
C MET A 1 -28.96 -10.37 31.16
N ALA A 2 -27.96 -11.00 30.59
CA ALA A 2 -26.70 -11.58 31.02
C ALA A 2 -25.77 -11.46 29.79
N TRP A 3 -24.55 -10.95 29.98
CA TRP A 3 -23.48 -11.05 28.99
C TRP A 3 -22.70 -12.33 29.32
N SER A 4 -22.53 -13.21 28.34
CA SER A 4 -21.84 -14.48 28.51
C SER A 4 -20.32 -14.29 28.57
N LYS A 5 -19.79 -14.54 29.76
CA LYS A 5 -18.40 -14.91 30.05
C LYS A 5 -17.96 -16.09 29.17
N ILE A 6 -16.82 -15.95 28.52
CA ILE A 6 -15.91 -17.08 28.24
C ILE A 6 -14.51 -16.61 28.66
N ASP A 7 -14.25 -16.94 29.93
CA ASP A 7 -13.02 -17.25 30.66
C ASP A 7 -11.64 -16.81 30.14
N CYS A 8 -11.08 -15.84 30.88
CA CYS A 8 -9.66 -15.75 31.20
C CYS A 8 -9.28 -16.84 32.22
N GLU A 9 -9.07 -18.07 31.78
CA GLU A 9 -8.28 -19.06 32.53
C GLU A 9 -6.86 -19.09 31.98
N LEU A 10 -6.01 -18.15 32.38
CA LEU A 10 -4.54 -18.32 32.28
C LEU A 10 -3.72 -17.32 33.13
N HIS A 11 -4.27 -16.82 34.24
CA HIS A 11 -3.52 -15.87 35.10
C HIS A 11 -3.13 -16.45 36.48
N ASP A 12 -3.72 -17.56 36.90
CA ASP A 12 -3.50 -18.14 38.24
C ASP A 12 -2.42 -19.23 38.32
N ILE A 13 -1.61 -19.42 37.27
CA ILE A 13 -0.51 -20.43 37.28
C ILE A 13 0.89 -19.82 37.51
N LEU A 14 1.07 -18.49 37.43
CA LEU A 14 2.42 -17.88 37.45
C LEU A 14 2.77 -16.99 38.65
N CYS A 15 1.85 -16.73 39.57
CA CYS A 15 2.15 -15.90 40.74
C CYS A 15 1.79 -16.63 42.04
N GLY A 16 2.80 -17.25 42.65
CA GLY A 16 2.72 -17.87 43.97
C GLY A 16 2.06 -16.94 45.00
N GLY A 17 1.11 -17.50 45.74
CA GLY A 17 0.17 -16.74 46.55
C GLY A 17 0.77 -15.90 47.66
N LYS A 18 0.07 -14.82 48.00
CA LYS A 18 -0.13 -14.33 49.37
C LYS A 18 -1.36 -13.42 49.43
N LYS A 19 -2.18 -13.69 50.44
CA LYS A 19 -3.50 -13.10 50.71
C LYS A 19 -3.42 -11.70 51.33
N GLU A 20 -4.51 -10.96 51.05
CA GLU A 20 -5.25 -10.03 51.91
C GLU A 20 -4.64 -8.68 52.36
N GLY A 21 -5.47 -7.64 52.26
CA GLY A 21 -5.30 -6.37 52.98
C GLY A 21 -6.16 -5.23 52.43
N ASN A 22 -7.44 -5.17 52.85
CA ASN A 22 -8.34 -4.02 52.70
C ASN A 22 -7.70 -2.71 53.19
N LEU A 23 -7.93 -1.57 52.50
CA LEU A 23 -8.12 -0.30 53.20
C LEU A 23 -8.86 0.76 52.37
N SER A 24 -9.77 1.42 53.07
CA SER A 24 -10.88 2.25 52.64
C SER A 24 -10.51 3.70 52.29
N LEU A 25 -11.33 4.29 51.43
CA LEU A 25 -11.43 5.72 51.11
C LEU A 25 -11.67 6.60 52.34
N ARG A 26 -11.03 7.78 52.38
CA ARG A 26 -11.55 9.00 53.05
C ARG A 26 -11.29 10.24 52.18
N HIS A 27 -12.33 11.04 52.02
CA HIS A 27 -12.31 12.40 51.47
C HIS A 27 -11.92 13.41 52.56
N GLY A 28 -11.28 14.51 52.18
CA GLY A 28 -11.04 15.69 53.03
C GLY A 28 -10.77 16.93 52.18
N GLN A 29 -11.53 17.99 52.45
CA GLN A 29 -11.64 19.27 51.75
C GLN A 29 -10.54 20.30 52.13
N THR A 30 -10.06 21.03 51.11
CA THR A 30 -9.87 22.49 50.96
C THR A 30 -9.08 23.32 52.00
N ASP A 31 -8.11 24.14 51.52
CA ASP A 31 -8.23 25.61 51.43
C ASP A 31 -6.90 26.29 51.02
N ASP A 32 -7.08 27.45 50.38
CA ASP A 32 -6.14 28.28 49.62
C ASP A 32 -5.03 28.98 50.45
N ASN A 33 -3.85 29.16 49.83
CA ASN A 33 -3.08 30.42 49.84
C ASN A 33 -1.82 30.32 48.94
N LEU A 34 -1.78 31.14 47.89
CA LEU A 34 -0.67 31.39 46.95
C LEU A 34 0.07 32.69 47.36
N PRO A 35 1.35 32.92 46.94
CA PRO A 35 1.60 33.52 45.63
C PRO A 35 2.79 32.95 44.82
N ASN A 36 2.57 32.98 43.49
CA ASN A 36 3.45 33.02 42.32
C ASN A 36 4.97 32.84 42.47
N ASP A 37 5.54 31.96 41.63
CA ASP A 37 6.32 32.40 40.46
C ASP A 37 6.46 31.30 39.39
N ASN A 38 6.23 31.72 38.14
CA ASN A 38 6.64 31.17 36.83
C ASN A 38 6.26 29.75 36.36
N GLU A 39 5.39 29.78 35.34
CA GLU A 39 5.46 29.03 34.07
C GLU A 39 5.69 27.51 34.13
N GLN A 40 4.62 26.73 34.01
CA GLN A 40 4.64 25.49 33.24
C GLN A 40 3.25 25.07 32.75
N GLU A 41 3.22 24.68 31.48
CA GLU A 41 2.07 24.37 30.64
C GLU A 41 1.15 23.29 31.23
N GLN A 42 -0.15 23.58 31.28
CA GLN A 42 -1.20 22.60 31.60
C GLN A 42 -1.57 21.80 30.34
N GLY A 43 -0.92 20.65 30.16
CA GLY A 43 -1.41 19.57 29.30
C GLY A 43 -2.31 18.63 30.10
N VAL A 44 -3.58 18.52 29.70
CA VAL A 44 -4.54 17.55 30.24
C VAL A 44 -4.10 16.14 29.85
N GLY A 45 -3.38 15.47 30.75
CA GLY A 45 -2.94 14.09 30.61
C GLY A 45 -4.02 13.10 31.04
N ILE A 46 -4.52 12.32 30.09
CA ILE A 46 -5.28 11.10 30.35
C ILE A 46 -4.29 10.02 30.81
N CYS A 47 -4.44 9.57 32.05
CA CYS A 47 -3.58 8.59 32.69
C CYS A 47 -3.89 7.17 32.18
N CYS A 48 -2.98 6.58 31.40
CA CYS A 48 -2.93 5.14 31.17
C CYS A 48 -1.73 4.56 31.92
N SER A 49 -2.01 3.71 32.91
CA SER A 49 -1.06 3.16 33.87
C SER A 49 -0.16 2.08 33.26
N TRP A 50 1.12 2.36 33.00
CA TRP A 50 2.17 1.35 32.92
C TRP A 50 3.39 1.83 33.72
N ARG A 51 3.87 0.94 34.61
CA ARG A 51 4.91 1.20 35.63
C ARG A 51 6.20 1.75 35.03
N CYS A 52 6.71 2.85 35.61
CA CYS A 52 8.08 3.33 35.44
C CYS A 52 9.08 2.33 36.04
N TRP A 53 10.12 1.99 35.27
CA TRP A 53 11.42 1.58 35.78
C TRP A 53 12.43 2.65 35.37
N THR A 54 13.04 3.32 36.34
CA THR A 54 14.16 4.25 36.15
C THR A 54 15.47 3.49 36.28
N ILE A 55 16.19 3.32 35.16
CA ILE A 55 17.62 2.98 35.16
C ILE A 55 18.34 3.95 34.21
N SER A 56 19.06 4.89 34.84
CA SER A 56 20.20 5.69 34.34
C SER A 56 20.15 6.28 32.92
N ASN A 57 20.02 7.61 32.87
CA ASN A 57 20.32 8.55 31.78
C ASN A 57 21.31 8.05 30.71
N LYS A 58 20.80 7.44 29.63
CA LYS A 58 21.32 7.57 28.25
C LYS A 58 20.16 7.40 27.26
N TYR A 59 20.04 8.36 26.34
CA TYR A 59 19.03 8.39 25.27
C TYR A 59 19.34 7.29 24.23
N ILE A 60 18.40 6.37 23.94
CA ILE A 60 18.55 5.33 22.91
C ILE A 60 17.44 5.53 21.84
N PRO A 61 17.77 5.71 20.54
CA PRO A 61 16.77 5.85 19.49
C PRO A 61 15.95 4.56 19.24
N CYS A 62 14.67 4.73 18.92
CA CYS A 62 13.61 3.70 18.90
C CYS A 62 13.72 2.61 17.80
N SER A 63 14.86 2.45 17.11
CA SER A 63 15.04 1.44 16.04
C SER A 63 15.75 0.16 16.48
N ARG A 64 16.13 0.04 17.77
CA ARG A 64 16.88 -1.13 18.30
C ARG A 64 16.17 -1.94 19.39
N VAL A 65 14.93 -1.60 19.76
CA VAL A 65 14.19 -2.26 20.86
C VAL A 65 13.47 -3.55 20.42
N VAL A 66 13.27 -3.76 19.11
CA VAL A 66 12.51 -4.93 18.61
C VAL A 66 13.32 -6.25 18.61
N LEU A 67 14.65 -6.20 18.81
CA LEU A 67 15.49 -7.42 18.82
C LEU A 67 15.75 -8.00 20.23
N ALA A 68 15.29 -7.34 21.31
CA ALA A 68 15.67 -7.71 22.67
C ALA A 68 14.61 -8.49 23.47
N LEU A 69 13.46 -8.86 22.87
CA LEU A 69 12.35 -9.52 23.59
C LEU A 69 11.99 -10.93 23.13
N SER A 70 12.81 -11.56 22.28
CA SER A 70 12.61 -12.96 21.85
C SER A 70 13.68 -13.94 22.37
N ILE A 71 14.59 -13.50 23.24
CA ILE A 71 15.63 -14.36 23.84
C ILE A 71 15.49 -14.32 25.36
N SER A 72 14.50 -15.04 25.90
CA SER A 72 14.44 -15.40 27.34
C SER A 72 13.44 -16.54 27.54
N ALA A 73 13.57 -17.65 26.78
CA ALA A 73 12.75 -18.84 27.03
C ALA A 73 13.33 -20.15 26.47
N VAL A 74 14.64 -20.32 26.32
CA VAL A 74 15.25 -21.66 26.22
C VAL A 74 16.66 -21.57 26.81
N GLY A 75 16.90 -22.27 27.91
CA GLY A 75 18.26 -22.48 28.42
C GLY A 75 19.04 -23.34 27.44
N GLY A 76 20.05 -22.77 26.80
CA GLY A 76 21.00 -23.46 25.93
C GLY A 76 22.36 -22.78 26.06
N ASP A 77 23.40 -23.58 26.20
CA ASP A 77 24.80 -23.17 26.36
C ASP A 77 25.23 -22.17 25.28
N TYR A 78 25.65 -20.99 25.72
CA TYR A 78 26.28 -19.97 24.89
C TYR A 78 27.75 -20.29 24.70
N SER A 79 28.04 -21.21 23.79
CA SER A 79 29.36 -21.31 23.17
C SER A 79 29.18 -21.55 21.67
N ASN A 80 29.62 -20.57 20.88
CA ASN A 80 29.66 -20.52 19.40
C ASN A 80 28.45 -19.86 18.71
N LEU A 81 28.40 -18.54 18.79
CA LEU A 81 27.88 -17.70 17.70
C LEU A 81 29.05 -16.85 17.19
N GLU A 82 30.00 -17.51 16.50
CA GLU A 82 30.87 -16.81 15.57
C GLU A 82 30.06 -16.59 14.29
N GLU A 83 29.29 -15.49 14.24
CA GLU A 83 29.00 -14.88 12.94
C GLU A 83 30.36 -14.39 12.43
N GLU A 84 30.94 -15.10 11.46
CA GLU A 84 32.11 -14.63 10.73
C GLU A 84 31.80 -13.24 10.17
N ASP A 85 32.33 -12.20 10.82
CA ASP A 85 32.43 -10.84 10.29
C ASP A 85 33.22 -10.92 8.97
N LYS A 86 32.51 -11.17 7.85
CA LYS A 86 33.09 -11.10 6.52
C LYS A 86 33.60 -9.68 6.32
N VAL A 87 34.92 -9.52 6.45
CA VAL A 87 35.63 -8.28 6.13
C VAL A 87 35.15 -7.81 4.75
N MET A 88 34.42 -6.69 4.76
CA MET A 88 33.84 -6.12 3.55
C MET A 88 34.98 -5.59 2.71
N SER A 89 35.23 -6.23 1.57
CA SER A 89 36.38 -5.93 0.73
C SER A 89 35.98 -5.68 -0.73
N CYS A 90 36.81 -4.91 -1.42
CA CYS A 90 36.65 -4.66 -2.85
C CYS A 90 36.80 -5.98 -3.62
N ALA A 91 35.80 -6.32 -4.43
CA ALA A 91 35.79 -7.57 -5.19
C ALA A 91 36.86 -7.65 -6.29
N ALA A 92 37.58 -6.54 -6.57
CA ALA A 92 38.65 -6.50 -7.57
C ALA A 92 40.05 -6.56 -6.94
N CYS A 93 40.35 -5.65 -6.01
CA CYS A 93 41.69 -5.50 -5.42
C CYS A 93 41.81 -6.06 -4.00
N GLY A 94 40.72 -6.47 -3.37
CA GLY A 94 40.72 -7.05 -2.02
C GLY A 94 40.88 -6.03 -0.89
N ILE A 95 40.97 -4.72 -1.16
CA ILE A 95 41.08 -3.71 -0.10
C ILE A 95 39.85 -3.75 0.79
N ALA A 96 40.07 -3.76 2.10
CA ALA A 96 39.00 -3.73 3.09
C ALA A 96 38.39 -2.33 3.17
N GLU A 97 37.12 -2.28 3.57
CA GLU A 97 36.46 -1.05 4.01
C GLU A 97 37.06 -0.62 5.36
N ASP A 98 37.43 0.66 5.44
CA ASP A 98 37.96 1.30 6.65
C ASP A 98 37.45 2.76 6.71
N ASP A 99 37.94 3.55 7.68
CA ASP A 99 37.51 4.94 7.87
C ASP A 99 37.81 5.85 6.67
N ASP A 100 38.78 5.49 5.81
CA ASP A 100 39.22 6.26 4.66
C ASP A 100 38.67 5.71 3.32
N ILE A 101 38.15 4.48 3.31
CA ILE A 101 37.76 3.75 2.08
C ILE A 101 36.30 3.30 2.14
N GLU A 102 35.42 4.04 1.47
CA GLU A 102 34.01 3.68 1.30
C GLU A 102 33.80 2.74 0.08
N LEU A 103 33.21 1.56 0.30
CA LEU A 103 32.96 0.59 -0.76
C LEU A 103 31.57 0.73 -1.39
N LYS A 104 31.51 1.00 -2.70
CA LYS A 104 30.25 1.13 -3.45
C LYS A 104 29.72 -0.22 -3.92
N THR A 105 28.49 -0.55 -3.55
CA THR A 105 27.81 -1.77 -4.02
C THR A 105 27.54 -1.74 -5.52
N CYS A 106 27.64 -2.89 -6.19
CA CYS A 106 27.22 -3.00 -7.58
C CYS A 106 25.73 -2.67 -7.69
N THR A 107 25.41 -1.63 -8.45
CA THR A 107 24.03 -1.12 -8.59
C THR A 107 23.05 -2.15 -9.15
N ALA A 108 23.53 -3.11 -9.96
CA ALA A 108 22.68 -4.11 -10.60
C ALA A 108 22.39 -5.34 -9.72
N CYS A 109 23.40 -5.92 -9.07
CA CYS A 109 23.26 -7.19 -8.35
C CYS A 109 23.34 -7.07 -6.83
N LYS A 110 23.79 -5.92 -6.31
CA LYS A 110 23.98 -5.63 -4.88
C LYS A 110 24.86 -6.64 -4.11
N SER A 111 25.50 -7.60 -4.79
CA SER A 111 26.20 -8.73 -4.15
C SER A 111 27.71 -8.54 -4.00
N VAL A 112 28.27 -7.50 -4.62
CA VAL A 112 29.71 -7.19 -4.58
C VAL A 112 29.89 -5.69 -4.39
N ARG A 113 31.01 -5.29 -3.79
CA ARG A 113 31.37 -3.88 -3.60
C ARG A 113 32.71 -3.54 -4.25
N TYR A 114 32.92 -2.25 -4.51
CA TYR A 114 34.12 -1.73 -5.17
C TYR A 114 34.56 -0.41 -4.53
N CYS A 115 35.86 -0.24 -4.30
CA CYS A 115 36.43 1.04 -3.84
C CYS A 115 36.46 2.11 -4.96
N SER A 116 36.38 1.69 -6.23
CA SER A 116 36.45 2.62 -7.36
C SER A 116 35.72 2.11 -8.61
N VAL A 117 35.40 3.04 -9.52
CA VAL A 117 34.86 2.72 -10.85
C VAL A 117 35.86 1.90 -11.69
N THR A 118 37.16 2.10 -11.47
CA THR A 118 38.23 1.34 -12.14
C THR A 118 38.18 -0.13 -11.73
N CYS A 119 38.17 -0.41 -10.43
CA CYS A 119 38.02 -1.77 -9.90
C CYS A 119 36.73 -2.45 -10.40
N GLN A 120 35.62 -1.70 -10.49
CA GLN A 120 34.38 -2.22 -11.04
C GLN A 120 34.51 -2.63 -12.51
N LYS A 121 35.20 -1.84 -13.34
CA LYS A 121 35.42 -2.14 -14.77
C LYS A 121 36.31 -3.35 -14.95
N GLU A 122 37.39 -3.45 -14.19
CA GLU A 122 38.34 -4.59 -14.24
C GLU A 122 37.67 -5.91 -13.85
N HIS A 123 36.87 -5.89 -12.77
CA HIS A 123 36.16 -7.09 -12.31
C HIS A 123 34.97 -7.47 -13.20
N ARG A 124 34.50 -6.57 -14.07
CA ARG A 124 33.27 -6.75 -14.88
C ARG A 124 33.29 -8.04 -15.70
N SER A 125 34.42 -8.42 -16.30
CA SER A 125 34.53 -9.62 -17.13
C SER A 125 34.26 -10.91 -16.34
N LYS A 126 34.82 -11.01 -15.13
CA LYS A 126 34.64 -12.15 -14.20
C LYS A 126 33.24 -12.15 -13.57
N HIS A 127 32.69 -10.96 -13.30
CA HIS A 127 31.43 -10.81 -12.59
C HIS A 127 30.17 -10.81 -13.46
N LYS A 128 30.27 -10.44 -14.76
CA LYS A 128 29.10 -10.14 -15.62
C LYS A 128 28.02 -11.22 -15.63
N ARG A 129 28.39 -12.51 -15.66
CA ARG A 129 27.42 -13.62 -15.64
C ARG A 129 26.70 -13.73 -14.29
N ALA A 130 27.46 -13.75 -13.20
CA ALA A 130 26.91 -13.78 -11.84
C ALA A 130 26.05 -12.53 -11.54
N CYS A 131 26.51 -11.36 -11.97
CA CYS A 131 25.78 -10.09 -11.87
C CYS A 131 24.40 -10.16 -12.52
N LYS A 132 24.34 -10.66 -13.77
CA LYS A 132 23.06 -10.78 -14.51
C LYS A 132 22.11 -11.77 -13.83
N LYS A 133 22.63 -12.91 -13.36
CA LYS A 133 21.84 -13.90 -12.64
C LYS A 133 21.24 -13.30 -11.37
N ARG A 134 22.07 -12.69 -10.51
CA ARG A 134 21.61 -12.08 -9.26
C ARG A 134 20.68 -10.89 -9.50
N ALA A 135 20.91 -10.08 -10.53
CA ALA A 135 20.01 -8.99 -10.88
C ALA A 135 18.63 -9.50 -11.35
N ALA A 136 18.55 -10.67 -11.99
CA ALA A 136 17.29 -11.31 -12.34
C ALA A 136 16.59 -11.87 -11.10
N GLU A 137 17.32 -12.53 -10.20
CA GLU A 137 16.79 -13.02 -8.92
C GLU A 137 16.22 -11.87 -8.06
N LEU A 138 16.95 -10.75 -7.92
CA LEU A 138 16.47 -9.55 -7.21
C LEU A 138 15.20 -8.97 -7.85
N ARG A 139 15.11 -8.98 -9.18
CA ARG A 139 13.90 -8.54 -9.87
C ARG A 139 12.73 -9.46 -9.59
N ASP A 140 12.94 -10.78 -9.60
CA ASP A 140 11.90 -11.75 -9.25
C ASP A 140 11.47 -11.63 -7.78
N GLU A 141 12.41 -11.40 -6.86
CA GLU A 141 12.13 -11.14 -5.44
C GLU A 141 11.19 -9.93 -5.27
N ILE A 142 11.43 -8.84 -6.01
CA ILE A 142 10.56 -7.66 -6.00
C ILE A 142 9.21 -7.95 -6.67
N LEU A 143 9.23 -8.60 -7.83
CA LEU A 143 8.04 -8.85 -8.65
C LEU A 143 7.01 -9.76 -7.97
N PHE A 144 7.50 -10.76 -7.21
CA PHE A 144 6.66 -11.74 -6.51
C PHE A 144 6.46 -11.42 -5.03
N LYS A 145 6.97 -10.29 -4.53
CA LYS A 145 6.61 -9.80 -3.20
C LYS A 145 5.11 -9.46 -3.17
N GLN A 146 4.38 -10.07 -2.25
CA GLN A 146 2.99 -9.71 -2.00
C GLN A 146 2.92 -8.27 -1.50
N PRO A 147 2.18 -7.36 -2.16
CA PRO A 147 1.98 -6.01 -1.64
C PRO A 147 1.04 -6.05 -0.42
N GLU A 148 1.27 -5.13 0.53
CA GLU A 148 0.49 -5.04 1.78
C GLU A 148 -0.95 -4.60 1.55
N SER A 149 -1.18 -3.75 0.53
CA SER A 149 -2.48 -3.24 0.15
C SER A 149 -2.61 -3.10 -1.38
N SER A 150 -3.82 -2.82 -1.85
CA SER A 150 -4.04 -2.40 -3.23
C SER A 150 -3.34 -1.06 -3.52
N HIS A 151 -2.93 -0.86 -4.77
CA HIS A 151 -2.36 0.39 -5.28
C HIS A 151 -3.26 1.63 -5.08
N LEU A 152 -4.56 1.43 -4.83
CA LEU A 152 -5.50 2.52 -4.55
C LEU A 152 -5.30 3.14 -3.16
N GLY A 153 -4.69 2.41 -2.22
CA GLY A 153 -4.51 2.83 -0.84
C GLY A 153 -5.81 2.86 -0.04
N ASP A 154 -5.83 3.64 1.02
CA ASP A 154 -6.96 3.72 1.96
C ASP A 154 -7.79 4.99 1.74
N CYS A 155 -9.08 4.90 2.06
CA CYS A 155 -9.94 6.08 2.09
C CYS A 155 -9.48 7.01 3.22
N PRO A 156 -9.18 8.29 2.95
CA PRO A 156 -8.63 9.20 3.96
C PRO A 156 -9.63 9.65 5.03
N ILE A 157 -10.87 9.15 4.99
CA ILE A 157 -11.93 9.47 5.96
C ILE A 157 -12.20 8.29 6.89
N CYS A 158 -12.40 7.08 6.34
CA CYS A 158 -12.67 5.89 7.16
C CYS A 158 -11.42 5.03 7.41
N CYS A 159 -10.29 5.34 6.77
CA CYS A 159 -9.03 4.59 6.86
C CYS A 159 -9.14 3.10 6.49
N LEU A 160 -10.22 2.71 5.80
CA LEU A 160 -10.39 1.39 5.24
C LEU A 160 -9.80 1.34 3.82
N PRO A 161 -9.18 0.23 3.40
CA PRO A 161 -8.72 0.01 2.02
C PRO A 161 -9.78 0.37 0.99
N LEU A 162 -9.38 1.01 -0.10
CA LEU A 162 -10.30 1.34 -1.20
C LEU A 162 -10.62 0.08 -2.02
N PRO A 163 -11.89 -0.14 -2.41
CA PRO A 163 -12.26 -1.28 -3.26
C PRO A 163 -11.55 -1.19 -4.62
N ILE A 164 -11.16 -2.33 -5.19
CA ILE A 164 -10.59 -2.39 -6.54
C ILE A 164 -11.60 -1.90 -7.58
N ASP A 165 -12.90 -2.13 -7.34
CA ASP A 165 -13.98 -1.60 -8.17
C ASP A 165 -13.99 -0.06 -8.13
N HIS A 166 -13.55 0.53 -9.24
CA HIS A 166 -13.48 1.98 -9.42
C HIS A 166 -14.85 2.67 -9.32
N THR A 167 -15.97 1.96 -9.44
CA THR A 167 -17.31 2.55 -9.29
C THR A 167 -17.71 2.79 -7.84
N LYS A 168 -16.95 2.22 -6.89
CA LYS A 168 -17.18 2.34 -5.43
C LYS A 168 -16.34 3.43 -4.78
N SER A 169 -15.60 4.20 -5.56
CA SER A 169 -14.78 5.32 -5.08
C SER A 169 -14.81 6.47 -6.07
N ASN A 170 -14.68 7.71 -5.58
CA ASN A 170 -14.68 8.90 -6.41
C ASN A 170 -13.48 9.78 -6.08
N MET A 171 -12.82 10.30 -7.11
CA MET A 171 -11.73 11.26 -6.96
C MET A 171 -12.31 12.67 -6.83
N MET A 172 -11.90 13.42 -5.81
CA MET A 172 -12.38 14.77 -5.55
C MET A 172 -11.52 15.81 -6.30
N PRO A 173 -12.05 16.53 -7.31
CA PRO A 173 -11.25 17.48 -8.10
C PRO A 173 -10.58 18.59 -7.26
N CYS A 174 -11.21 18.97 -6.15
CA CYS A 174 -10.76 20.06 -5.28
C CYS A 174 -9.59 19.68 -4.34
N CYS A 175 -9.30 18.39 -4.12
CA CYS A 175 -8.18 17.96 -3.27
C CYS A 175 -7.40 16.75 -3.81
N SER A 176 -7.78 16.22 -4.98
CA SER A 176 -7.22 15.02 -5.60
C SER A 176 -7.28 13.76 -4.72
N LYS A 177 -8.12 13.74 -3.69
CA LYS A 177 -8.31 12.57 -2.83
C LYS A 177 -9.35 11.63 -3.42
N ILE A 178 -9.04 10.33 -3.40
CA ILE A 178 -9.99 9.28 -3.72
C ILE A 178 -10.74 8.93 -2.44
N ILE A 179 -12.06 9.12 -2.46
CA ILE A 179 -12.96 8.90 -1.32
C ILE A 179 -13.88 7.74 -1.66
N CYS A 180 -14.08 6.80 -0.72
CA CYS A 180 -15.04 5.73 -0.94
C CYS A 180 -16.47 6.26 -1.00
N ALA A 181 -17.32 5.59 -1.79
CA ALA A 181 -18.73 5.92 -1.96
C ALA A 181 -19.48 6.03 -0.62
N GLY A 182 -19.13 5.22 0.37
CA GLY A 182 -19.74 5.29 1.69
C GLY A 182 -19.50 6.63 2.41
N CYS A 183 -18.27 7.13 2.39
CA CYS A 183 -17.93 8.41 3.01
C CYS A 183 -18.50 9.60 2.23
N GLU A 184 -18.57 9.51 0.90
CA GLU A 184 -19.23 10.51 0.07
C GLU A 184 -20.73 10.57 0.35
N TYR A 185 -21.39 9.41 0.42
CA TYR A 185 -22.80 9.30 0.79
C TYR A 185 -23.08 9.79 2.22
N ALA A 186 -22.25 9.42 3.19
CA ALA A 186 -22.37 9.90 4.57
C ALA A 186 -22.32 11.43 4.64
N ASN A 187 -21.44 12.03 3.84
CA ASN A 187 -21.31 13.47 3.75
C ASN A 187 -22.57 14.12 3.18
N PHE A 188 -23.10 13.55 2.10
CA PHE A 188 -24.30 14.02 1.43
C PHE A 188 -25.54 13.94 2.33
N VAL A 189 -25.73 12.84 3.08
CA VAL A 189 -26.83 12.69 4.04
C VAL A 189 -26.77 13.76 5.12
N ARG A 190 -25.60 13.95 5.74
CA ARG A 190 -25.39 14.99 6.76
C ARG A 190 -25.71 16.38 6.22
N GLU A 191 -25.29 16.68 4.99
CA GLU A 191 -25.54 17.98 4.36
C GLU A 191 -27.04 18.21 4.14
N GLN A 192 -27.78 17.21 3.68
CA GLN A 192 -29.23 17.32 3.52
C GLN A 192 -29.96 17.50 4.85
N GLU A 193 -29.66 16.66 5.85
CA GLU A 193 -30.33 16.71 7.16
C GLU A 193 -30.12 18.05 7.87
N ALA A 194 -28.94 18.65 7.69
CA ALA A 194 -28.59 19.94 8.30
C ALA A 194 -28.85 21.16 7.38
N GLY A 195 -29.40 20.96 6.17
CA GLY A 195 -29.64 22.04 5.22
C GLY A 195 -28.36 22.77 4.78
N LEU A 196 -27.22 22.06 4.72
CA LEU A 196 -25.91 22.59 4.37
C LEU A 196 -25.67 22.55 2.85
N LYS A 197 -24.74 23.39 2.40
CA LYS A 197 -24.26 23.37 1.00
C LYS A 197 -23.47 22.09 0.73
N HIS A 198 -23.56 21.58 -0.50
CA HIS A 198 -22.81 20.41 -0.93
C HIS A 198 -21.32 20.72 -1.06
N THR A 199 -20.50 20.04 -0.26
CA THR A 199 -19.05 20.26 -0.18
C THR A 199 -18.27 18.96 -0.25
N CYS A 200 -16.99 19.06 -0.60
CA CYS A 200 -16.08 17.92 -0.60
C CYS A 200 -16.03 17.28 0.81
N PRO A 201 -16.22 15.95 0.91
CA PRO A 201 -16.17 15.23 2.19
C PRO A 201 -14.84 15.40 2.94
N PHE A 202 -13.74 15.62 2.22
CA PHE A 202 -12.40 15.72 2.79
C PHE A 202 -12.00 17.16 3.10
N CYS A 203 -11.94 18.05 2.09
CA CYS A 203 -11.41 19.41 2.27
C CYS A 203 -12.48 20.48 2.46
N ARG A 204 -13.78 20.13 2.45
CA ARG A 204 -14.92 21.05 2.61
C ARG A 204 -15.04 22.15 1.54
N HIS A 205 -14.23 22.10 0.48
CA HIS A 205 -14.38 23.01 -0.65
C HIS A 205 -15.73 22.75 -1.35
N PRO A 206 -16.44 23.80 -1.83
CA PRO A 206 -17.67 23.63 -2.61
C PRO A 206 -17.47 22.64 -3.76
N MET A 207 -18.46 21.76 -3.96
CA MET A 207 -18.42 20.82 -5.08
C MET A 207 -18.62 21.55 -6.40
N ALA A 208 -17.96 21.05 -7.46
CA ALA A 208 -18.12 21.58 -8.80
C ALA A 208 -19.58 21.44 -9.25
N LYS A 209 -20.10 22.46 -9.94
CA LYS A 209 -21.50 22.50 -10.39
C LYS A 209 -21.73 21.75 -11.70
N SER A 210 -20.66 21.49 -12.44
CA SER A 210 -20.69 20.75 -13.69
C SER A 210 -19.39 19.98 -13.90
N GLU A 211 -19.44 19.00 -14.80
CA GLU A 211 -18.25 18.26 -15.23
C GLU A 211 -17.16 19.20 -15.79
N GLU A 212 -17.55 20.24 -16.52
CA GLU A 212 -16.60 21.24 -17.06
C GLU A 212 -15.84 21.99 -15.97
N GLU A 213 -16.51 22.36 -14.88
CA GLU A 213 -15.84 23.03 -13.74
C GLU A 213 -14.88 22.08 -13.02
N ALA A 214 -15.29 20.81 -12.83
CA ALA A 214 -14.42 19.77 -12.31
C ALA A 214 -13.19 19.57 -13.21
N ASN A 215 -13.39 19.51 -14.52
CA ASN A 215 -12.32 19.34 -15.51
C ASN A 215 -11.36 20.53 -15.53
N ARG A 216 -11.85 21.78 -15.50
CA ARG A 216 -11.00 22.97 -15.37
C ARG A 216 -10.14 22.91 -14.11
N THR A 217 -10.68 22.40 -13.00
CA THR A 217 -9.94 22.23 -11.75
C THR A 217 -8.85 21.17 -11.90
N ASN A 218 -9.16 20.03 -12.52
CA ASN A 218 -8.18 18.96 -12.77
C ASN A 218 -7.05 19.42 -13.70
N VAL A 219 -7.36 20.14 -14.78
CA VAL A 219 -6.34 20.73 -15.69
C VAL A 219 -5.37 21.61 -14.91
N LYS A 220 -5.90 22.57 -14.13
CA LYS A 220 -5.08 23.47 -13.32
C LYS A 220 -4.13 22.71 -12.39
N ARG A 221 -4.61 21.65 -11.73
CA ARG A 221 -3.77 20.80 -10.85
C ARG A 221 -2.72 20.01 -11.62
N ALA A 222 -3.10 19.43 -12.76
CA ALA A 222 -2.21 18.62 -13.57
C ALA A 222 -1.05 19.44 -14.15
N GLU A 223 -1.33 20.68 -14.54
CA GLU A 223 -0.36 21.62 -15.11
C GLU A 223 0.45 22.35 -14.04
N SER A 224 -0.20 22.91 -13.02
CA SER A 224 0.45 23.81 -12.05
C SER A 224 1.12 23.08 -10.90
N SER A 225 0.49 22.01 -10.40
CA SER A 225 0.95 21.29 -9.20
C SER A 225 1.56 19.93 -9.52
N ASN A 226 1.53 19.53 -10.80
CA ASN A 226 1.98 18.21 -11.24
C ASN A 226 1.32 17.07 -10.44
N ASP A 227 0.04 17.25 -10.07
CA ASP A 227 -0.70 16.35 -9.19
C ASP A 227 -0.95 15.00 -9.89
N PRO A 228 -0.42 13.87 -9.37
CA PRO A 228 -0.49 12.59 -10.07
C PRO A 228 -1.93 12.10 -10.34
N ALA A 229 -2.86 12.35 -9.41
CA ALA A 229 -4.24 11.91 -9.57
C ALA A 229 -4.97 12.77 -10.62
N ALA A 230 -4.71 14.08 -10.64
CA ALA A 230 -5.27 14.98 -11.66
C ALA A 230 -4.71 14.66 -13.05
N ILE A 231 -3.40 14.44 -13.18
CA ILE A 231 -2.74 14.02 -14.43
C ILE A 231 -3.37 12.71 -14.94
N HIS A 232 -3.53 11.72 -14.06
CA HIS A 232 -4.19 10.46 -14.41
C HIS A 232 -5.62 10.69 -14.90
N ARG A 233 -6.41 11.52 -14.19
CA ARG A 233 -7.80 11.81 -14.56
C ARG A 233 -7.90 12.50 -15.92
N MET A 234 -6.98 13.42 -16.23
CA MET A 234 -6.89 14.04 -17.55
C MET A 234 -6.54 13.03 -18.63
N GLY A 235 -5.58 12.13 -18.39
CA GLY A 235 -5.25 11.05 -19.32
C GLY A 235 -6.44 10.12 -19.60
N ALA A 236 -7.19 9.73 -18.57
CA ALA A 236 -8.39 8.90 -18.70
C ALA A 236 -9.49 9.60 -19.51
N ARG A 237 -9.68 10.90 -19.29
CA ARG A 237 -10.61 11.72 -20.08
C ARG A 237 -10.21 11.76 -21.56
N CYS A 238 -8.98 12.15 -21.87
CA CYS A 238 -8.48 12.20 -23.26
C CYS A 238 -8.62 10.83 -23.94
N TYR A 239 -8.33 9.74 -23.21
CA TYR A 239 -8.48 8.38 -23.74
C TYR A 239 -9.94 8.06 -24.12
N ASN A 240 -10.90 8.41 -23.25
CA ASN A 240 -12.32 8.20 -23.49
C ASN A 240 -12.87 9.08 -24.63
N GLU A 241 -12.30 10.28 -24.82
CA GLU A 241 -12.63 11.19 -25.92
C GLU A 241 -12.00 10.77 -27.26
N GLY A 242 -11.13 9.75 -27.27
CA GLY A 242 -10.41 9.29 -28.45
C GLY A 242 -9.17 10.11 -28.80
N ASP A 243 -8.78 11.07 -27.96
CA ASP A 243 -7.53 11.82 -28.06
C ASP A 243 -6.39 11.00 -27.42
N TYR A 244 -5.97 9.97 -28.14
CA TYR A 244 -4.97 9.03 -27.66
C TYR A 244 -3.57 9.62 -27.53
N GLU A 245 -3.23 10.66 -28.29
CA GLU A 245 -1.92 11.31 -28.22
C GLU A 245 -1.78 12.08 -26.89
N SER A 246 -2.75 12.94 -26.57
CA SER A 246 -2.77 13.64 -25.27
C SER A 246 -2.87 12.66 -24.11
N ALA A 247 -3.70 11.62 -24.24
CA ALA A 247 -3.79 10.57 -23.22
C ALA A 247 -2.45 9.90 -22.94
N PHE A 248 -1.68 9.61 -24.00
CA PHE A 248 -0.37 9.00 -23.89
C PHE A 248 0.60 9.92 -23.13
N GLU A 249 0.62 11.21 -23.44
CA GLU A 249 1.45 12.19 -22.74
C GLU A 249 1.11 12.29 -21.24
N TYR A 250 -0.18 12.38 -20.92
CA TYR A 250 -0.64 12.41 -19.52
C TYR A 250 -0.25 11.13 -18.77
N PHE A 251 -0.46 9.94 -19.35
CA PHE A 251 -0.08 8.70 -18.69
C PHE A 251 1.43 8.53 -18.59
N TYR A 252 2.20 9.00 -19.58
CA TYR A 252 3.65 9.04 -19.52
C TYR A 252 4.15 9.91 -18.35
N LYS A 253 3.57 11.11 -18.20
CA LYS A 253 3.84 12.00 -17.08
C LYS A 253 3.45 11.36 -15.74
N ALA A 254 2.28 10.74 -15.66
CA ALA A 254 1.81 10.06 -14.45
C ALA A 254 2.73 8.91 -14.04
N ALA A 255 3.16 8.06 -14.98
CA ALA A 255 4.10 6.99 -14.74
C ALA A 255 5.46 7.51 -14.25
N GLY A 256 5.96 8.61 -14.83
CA GLY A 256 7.16 9.29 -14.35
C GLY A 256 7.08 9.81 -12.91
N LEU A 257 5.87 9.99 -12.38
CA LEU A 257 5.60 10.37 -10.99
C LEU A 257 5.27 9.17 -10.09
N GLY A 258 5.47 7.94 -10.58
CA GLY A 258 5.18 6.72 -9.83
C GLY A 258 3.72 6.28 -9.83
N SER A 259 2.87 6.82 -10.72
CA SER A 259 1.48 6.37 -10.83
C SER A 259 1.41 4.94 -11.36
N VAL A 260 1.02 4.03 -10.48
CA VAL A 260 0.78 2.62 -10.80
C VAL A 260 -0.25 2.45 -11.92
N THR A 261 -1.35 3.19 -11.86
CA THR A 261 -2.39 3.18 -12.91
C THR A 261 -1.88 3.82 -14.21
N GLY A 262 -1.03 4.85 -14.13
CA GLY A 262 -0.35 5.42 -15.30
C GLY A 262 0.50 4.39 -16.06
N HIS A 263 1.29 3.59 -15.32
CA HIS A 263 2.01 2.46 -15.89
C HIS A 263 1.06 1.44 -16.55
N TYR A 264 -0.03 1.06 -15.88
CA TYR A 264 -1.01 0.12 -16.46
C TYR A 264 -1.62 0.65 -17.77
N MET A 265 -1.99 1.94 -17.83
CA MET A 265 -2.55 2.55 -19.04
C MET A 265 -1.53 2.58 -20.18
N LEU A 266 -0.26 2.95 -19.91
CA LEU A 266 0.81 2.89 -20.93
C LEU A 266 1.02 1.49 -21.46
N SER A 267 0.97 0.46 -20.60
CA SER A 267 1.08 -0.93 -21.05
C SER A 267 -0.03 -1.28 -22.05
N THR A 268 -1.26 -0.84 -21.76
CA THR A 268 -2.42 -1.05 -22.64
C THR A 268 -2.27 -0.29 -23.97
N MET A 269 -1.75 0.93 -23.94
CA MET A 269 -1.50 1.72 -25.15
C MET A 269 -0.41 1.11 -26.02
N TYR A 270 0.69 0.63 -25.44
CA TYR A 270 1.74 -0.07 -26.20
C TYR A 270 1.30 -1.43 -26.73
N ARG A 271 0.36 -2.11 -26.08
CA ARG A 271 -0.23 -3.36 -26.57
C ARG A 271 -1.17 -3.12 -27.77
N ASN A 272 -2.07 -2.16 -27.62
CA ASN A 272 -3.19 -1.96 -28.55
C ASN A 272 -2.84 -0.99 -29.69
N GLY A 273 -1.92 -0.05 -29.47
CA GLY A 273 -1.53 0.99 -30.41
C GLY A 273 -2.68 1.92 -30.84
N PRO A 274 -3.50 2.44 -29.91
CA PRO A 274 -4.62 3.29 -30.28
C PRO A 274 -4.12 4.61 -30.88
N GLY A 275 -4.89 5.20 -31.79
CA GLY A 275 -4.55 6.49 -32.41
C GLY A 275 -3.23 6.53 -33.19
N GLY A 276 -2.71 5.38 -33.64
CA GLY A 276 -1.44 5.31 -34.38
C GLY A 276 -0.19 5.18 -33.49
N ILE A 277 -0.34 5.07 -32.17
CA ILE A 277 0.77 4.78 -31.26
C ILE A 277 1.42 3.45 -31.65
N LYS A 278 2.73 3.46 -31.83
CA LYS A 278 3.47 2.27 -32.26
C LYS A 278 3.43 1.19 -31.17
N LYS A 279 2.93 0.02 -31.54
CA LYS A 279 2.98 -1.17 -30.67
C LYS A 279 4.42 -1.54 -30.33
N ASP A 280 4.68 -1.80 -29.06
CA ASP A 280 6.02 -2.18 -28.58
C ASP A 280 5.89 -3.15 -27.39
N LYS A 281 6.10 -4.44 -27.65
CA LYS A 281 5.97 -5.50 -26.65
C LYS A 281 6.96 -5.33 -25.49
N LYS A 282 8.15 -4.79 -25.72
CA LYS A 282 9.14 -4.59 -24.64
C LYS A 282 8.68 -3.49 -23.69
N LYS A 283 8.16 -2.39 -24.22
CA LYS A 283 7.62 -1.30 -23.41
C LYS A 283 6.32 -1.67 -22.72
N GLU A 284 5.45 -2.42 -23.40
CA GLU A 284 4.27 -3.04 -22.78
C GLU A 284 4.67 -3.81 -21.52
N LEU A 285 5.60 -4.77 -21.65
CA LEU A 285 6.01 -5.61 -20.52
C LEU A 285 6.68 -4.81 -19.40
N TYR A 286 7.53 -3.84 -19.73
CA TYR A 286 8.13 -2.95 -18.75
C TYR A 286 7.07 -2.23 -17.90
N HIS A 287 6.11 -1.56 -18.55
CA HIS A 287 5.07 -0.85 -17.82
C HIS A 287 4.12 -1.80 -17.07
N LEU A 288 3.90 -3.00 -17.60
CA LEU A 288 3.08 -4.02 -16.94
C LEU A 288 3.75 -4.58 -15.68
N GLU A 289 5.06 -4.80 -15.71
CA GLU A 289 5.86 -5.21 -14.55
C GLU A 289 5.85 -4.13 -13.47
N GLU A 290 6.11 -2.87 -13.81
CA GLU A 290 6.08 -1.75 -12.85
C GLU A 290 4.69 -1.59 -12.20
N ALA A 291 3.62 -1.66 -12.99
CA ALA A 291 2.26 -1.61 -12.44
C ALA A 291 1.95 -2.82 -11.54
N SER A 292 2.45 -4.01 -11.90
CA SER A 292 2.31 -5.20 -11.08
C SER A 292 3.04 -5.04 -9.75
N ILE A 293 4.31 -4.61 -9.76
CA ILE A 293 5.11 -4.33 -8.56
C ILE A 293 4.39 -3.32 -7.66
N GLY A 294 3.81 -2.28 -8.24
CA GLY A 294 3.00 -1.27 -7.54
C GLY A 294 1.66 -1.76 -6.99
N GLY A 295 1.29 -3.04 -7.20
CA GLY A 295 0.07 -3.63 -6.64
C GLY A 295 -1.18 -3.45 -7.50
N HIS A 296 -1.05 -3.22 -8.81
CA HIS A 296 -2.19 -3.19 -9.72
C HIS A 296 -2.68 -4.62 -10.03
N PRO A 297 -3.90 -5.01 -9.62
CA PRO A 297 -4.34 -6.39 -9.73
C PRO A 297 -4.54 -6.83 -11.19
N THR A 298 -5.18 -6.00 -12.02
CA THR A 298 -5.38 -6.30 -13.45
C THR A 298 -4.07 -6.36 -14.24
N ALA A 299 -3.11 -5.46 -13.96
CA ALA A 299 -1.78 -5.53 -14.58
C ALA A 299 -1.10 -6.86 -14.24
N ARG A 300 -1.20 -7.30 -12.99
CA ARG A 300 -0.63 -8.55 -12.53
C ARG A 300 -1.33 -9.77 -13.11
N ASN A 301 -2.66 -9.75 -13.26
CA ASN A 301 -3.40 -10.78 -13.99
C ASN A 301 -2.93 -10.90 -15.45
N ASN A 302 -2.78 -9.77 -16.14
CA ASN A 302 -2.29 -9.74 -17.52
C ASN A 302 -0.85 -10.26 -17.62
N LEU A 303 0.01 -9.97 -16.64
CA LEU A 303 1.36 -10.51 -16.59
C LEU A 303 1.33 -12.04 -16.41
N GLY A 304 0.40 -12.56 -15.61
CA GLY A 304 0.13 -14.01 -15.53
C GLY A 304 -0.21 -14.63 -16.89
N CYS A 305 -1.09 -13.99 -17.67
CA CYS A 305 -1.41 -14.46 -19.02
C CYS A 305 -0.18 -14.43 -19.95
N VAL A 306 0.62 -13.36 -19.91
CA VAL A 306 1.88 -13.28 -20.67
C VAL A 306 2.84 -14.40 -20.29
N GLU A 307 2.98 -14.72 -19.01
CA GLU A 307 3.86 -15.79 -18.55
C GLU A 307 3.38 -17.17 -19.03
N GLU A 308 2.07 -17.39 -19.04
CA GLU A 308 1.46 -18.61 -19.60
C GLU A 308 1.67 -18.73 -21.11
N GLU A 309 1.46 -17.65 -21.87
CA GLU A 309 1.73 -17.60 -23.32
C GLU A 309 3.19 -17.96 -23.63
N ASN A 310 4.11 -17.61 -22.74
CA ASN A 310 5.53 -17.94 -22.84
C ASN A 310 5.88 -19.35 -22.29
N GLY A 311 4.89 -20.15 -21.88
CA GLY A 311 5.07 -21.49 -21.34
C GLY A 311 5.64 -21.53 -19.91
N ARG A 312 5.69 -20.40 -19.19
CA ARG A 312 6.24 -20.30 -17.83
C ARG A 312 5.12 -20.42 -16.79
N LEU A 313 4.48 -21.59 -16.74
CA LEU A 313 3.28 -21.85 -15.94
C LEU A 313 3.46 -21.57 -14.45
N ASP A 314 4.61 -21.94 -13.87
CA ASP A 314 4.89 -21.68 -12.45
C ASP A 314 4.91 -20.19 -12.11
N ARG A 315 5.42 -19.37 -13.03
CA ARG A 315 5.43 -17.90 -12.87
C ARG A 315 4.02 -17.33 -13.04
N ALA A 316 3.29 -17.81 -14.03
CA ALA A 316 1.91 -17.41 -14.27
C ALA A 316 1.03 -17.66 -13.04
N ALA A 317 1.13 -18.85 -12.44
CA ALA A 317 0.43 -19.21 -11.20
C ALA A 317 0.74 -18.23 -10.05
N LYS A 318 2.01 -17.89 -9.83
CA LYS A 318 2.40 -16.90 -8.80
C LYS A 318 1.75 -15.54 -9.02
N HIS A 319 1.69 -15.05 -10.25
CA HIS A 319 1.01 -13.78 -10.55
C HIS A 319 -0.47 -13.82 -10.22
N TRP A 320 -1.18 -14.88 -10.64
CA TRP A 320 -2.60 -15.02 -10.34
C TRP A 320 -2.87 -15.20 -8.85
N ILE A 321 -2.03 -15.94 -8.11
CA ILE A 321 -2.15 -16.09 -6.65
C ILE A 321 -2.05 -14.70 -5.98
N ILE A 322 -1.03 -13.90 -6.33
CA ILE A 322 -0.85 -12.58 -5.72
C ILE A 322 -2.01 -11.64 -6.08
N ALA A 323 -2.45 -11.62 -7.34
CA ALA A 323 -3.58 -10.79 -7.78
C ALA A 323 -4.90 -11.22 -7.12
N THR A 324 -5.13 -12.53 -6.98
CA THR A 324 -6.29 -13.07 -6.26
C THR A 324 -6.29 -12.63 -4.80
N LYS A 325 -5.13 -12.70 -4.13
CA LYS A 325 -4.97 -12.23 -2.74
C LYS A 325 -5.17 -10.72 -2.56
N LEU A 326 -5.18 -9.94 -3.65
CA LEU A 326 -5.53 -8.52 -3.61
C LEU A 326 -7.04 -8.26 -3.75
N GLY A 327 -7.85 -9.30 -4.01
CA GLY A 327 -9.29 -9.18 -4.22
C GLY A 327 -9.72 -9.11 -5.70
N ASP A 328 -8.86 -9.49 -6.66
CA ASP A 328 -9.19 -9.44 -8.09
C ASP A 328 -9.97 -10.69 -8.56
N ASP A 329 -11.23 -10.48 -8.92
CA ASP A 329 -12.13 -11.57 -9.34
C ASP A 329 -11.75 -12.20 -10.68
N ILE A 330 -11.11 -11.44 -11.57
CA ILE A 330 -10.62 -11.93 -12.87
C ILE A 330 -9.45 -12.89 -12.66
N ALA A 331 -8.52 -12.53 -11.78
CA ALA A 331 -7.41 -13.37 -11.37
C ALA A 331 -7.91 -14.62 -10.64
N LEU A 332 -8.91 -14.49 -9.76
CA LEU A 332 -9.53 -15.64 -9.10
C LEU A 332 -10.15 -16.62 -10.10
N SER A 333 -10.87 -16.10 -11.10
CA SER A 333 -11.46 -16.90 -12.17
C SER A 333 -10.38 -17.61 -13.00
N SER A 334 -9.31 -16.90 -13.33
CA SER A 334 -8.14 -17.45 -14.02
C SER A 334 -7.52 -18.56 -13.18
N LEU A 335 -7.22 -18.30 -11.91
CA LEU A 335 -6.63 -19.26 -10.98
C LEU A 335 -7.47 -20.54 -10.84
N ARG A 336 -8.80 -20.41 -10.77
CA ARG A 336 -9.74 -21.54 -10.73
C ARG A 336 -9.57 -22.48 -11.93
N VAL A 337 -9.46 -21.93 -13.15
CA VAL A 337 -9.26 -22.75 -14.36
C VAL A 337 -7.95 -23.54 -14.27
N ARG A 338 -6.88 -22.94 -13.73
CA ARG A 338 -5.57 -23.60 -13.61
C ARG A 338 -5.56 -24.64 -12.50
N TYR A 339 -6.25 -24.37 -11.38
CA TYR A 339 -6.47 -25.37 -10.33
C TYR A 339 -7.19 -26.61 -10.87
N THR A 340 -8.27 -26.44 -11.65
CA THR A 340 -8.99 -27.59 -12.25
C THR A 340 -8.15 -28.40 -13.25
N ARG A 341 -7.09 -27.80 -13.78
CA ARG A 341 -6.12 -28.45 -14.68
C ARG A 341 -4.93 -29.09 -13.95
N GLY A 342 -4.87 -29.00 -12.62
CA GLY A 342 -3.74 -29.50 -11.83
C GLY A 342 -2.46 -28.67 -11.95
N LEU A 343 -2.56 -27.41 -12.39
CA LEU A 343 -1.42 -26.49 -12.55
C LEU A 343 -1.16 -25.63 -11.30
N VAL A 344 -2.03 -25.73 -10.30
CA VAL A 344 -1.94 -25.00 -9.02
C VAL A 344 -2.21 -26.01 -7.92
N GLU A 345 -1.36 -26.03 -6.91
CA GLU A 345 -1.51 -26.90 -5.76
C GLU A 345 -2.74 -26.53 -4.94
N LYS A 346 -3.34 -27.52 -4.26
CA LYS A 346 -4.54 -27.32 -3.44
C LYS A 346 -4.32 -26.27 -2.36
N ASP A 347 -3.17 -26.28 -1.70
CA ASP A 347 -2.86 -25.36 -0.61
C ASP A 347 -2.67 -23.93 -1.10
N ASP A 348 -2.06 -23.75 -2.28
CA ASP A 348 -1.91 -22.45 -2.93
C ASP A 348 -3.26 -21.87 -3.33
N TYR A 349 -4.14 -22.68 -3.92
CA TYR A 349 -5.49 -22.25 -4.29
C TYR A 349 -6.30 -21.86 -3.04
N ALA A 350 -6.26 -22.67 -1.98
CA ALA A 350 -6.95 -22.37 -0.73
C ALA A 350 -6.38 -21.11 -0.03
N SER A 351 -5.06 -20.90 -0.09
CA SER A 351 -4.39 -19.70 0.41
C SER A 351 -4.82 -18.45 -0.37
N ALA A 352 -4.93 -18.56 -1.70
CA ALA A 352 -5.42 -17.48 -2.55
C ALA A 352 -6.87 -17.10 -2.24
N LEU A 353 -7.76 -18.10 -2.07
CA LEU A 353 -9.17 -17.88 -1.70
C LEU A 353 -9.33 -17.15 -0.36
N ARG A 354 -8.58 -17.57 0.67
CA ARG A 354 -8.61 -16.89 1.97
C ARG A 354 -8.13 -15.44 1.88
N GLY A 355 -7.06 -15.21 1.11
CA GLY A 355 -6.55 -13.85 0.91
C GLY A 355 -7.51 -12.96 0.11
N HIS A 356 -8.17 -13.52 -0.92
CA HIS A 356 -9.21 -12.83 -1.67
C HIS A 356 -10.36 -12.39 -0.75
N GLN A 357 -10.90 -13.31 0.05
CA GLN A 357 -11.97 -13.00 1.01
C GLN A 357 -11.53 -11.92 2.01
N ALA A 358 -10.33 -12.05 2.59
CA ALA A 358 -9.81 -11.05 3.52
C ALA A 358 -9.65 -9.66 2.88
N ALA A 359 -9.22 -9.59 1.62
CA ALA A 359 -9.11 -8.34 0.88
C ALA A 359 -10.49 -7.72 0.59
N VAL A 360 -11.49 -8.53 0.25
CA VAL A 360 -12.87 -8.08 0.06
C VAL A 360 -13.45 -7.56 1.37
N ASP A 361 -13.40 -8.37 2.43
CA ASP A 361 -13.93 -8.05 3.77
C ASP A 361 -13.32 -6.75 4.33
N ALA A 362 -12.02 -6.53 4.11
CA ALA A 362 -11.33 -5.30 4.54
C ALA A 362 -11.87 -4.03 3.86
N THR A 363 -12.54 -4.16 2.72
CA THR A 363 -13.15 -3.03 2.00
C THR A 363 -14.63 -2.83 2.32
N GLU A 364 -15.26 -3.73 3.07
CA GLU A 364 -16.69 -3.68 3.36
C GLU A 364 -17.00 -2.80 4.58
N SER A 365 -18.15 -2.14 4.55
CA SER A 365 -18.74 -1.52 5.73
C SER A 365 -20.21 -1.21 5.48
N PRO A 366 -21.08 -1.21 6.51
CA PRO A 366 -22.50 -0.87 6.34
C PRO A 366 -22.72 0.51 5.69
N GLN A 367 -21.78 1.44 5.89
CA GLN A 367 -21.83 2.77 5.29
C GLN A 367 -21.50 2.73 3.79
N ARG A 368 -20.53 1.90 3.37
CA ARG A 368 -20.19 1.70 1.96
C ARG A 368 -21.32 1.00 1.21
N ASP A 369 -22.01 0.05 1.82
CA ASP A 369 -23.16 -0.64 1.20
C ASP A 369 -24.29 0.34 0.90
N LYS A 370 -24.61 1.22 1.86
CA LYS A 370 -25.60 2.30 1.65
C LYS A 370 -25.17 3.27 0.55
N GLY A 371 -23.90 3.66 0.55
CA GLY A 371 -23.37 4.56 -0.49
C GLY A 371 -23.40 3.93 -1.87
N GLU A 372 -23.00 2.67 -2.00
CA GLU A 372 -23.06 1.92 -3.25
C GLU A 372 -24.50 1.80 -3.77
N ALA A 373 -25.45 1.44 -2.91
CA ALA A 373 -26.86 1.38 -3.27
C ALA A 373 -27.39 2.74 -3.78
N TYR A 374 -27.02 3.83 -3.12
CA TYR A 374 -27.40 5.18 -3.52
C TYR A 374 -26.85 5.57 -4.89
N PHE A 375 -25.53 5.42 -5.11
CA PHE A 375 -24.92 5.80 -6.39
C PHE A 375 -25.30 4.87 -7.54
N LYS A 376 -25.53 3.58 -7.26
CA LYS A 376 -26.05 2.63 -8.23
C LYS A 376 -27.44 3.06 -8.73
N LEU A 377 -28.35 3.36 -7.81
CA LEU A 377 -29.69 3.85 -8.16
C LEU A 377 -29.61 5.12 -9.01
N GLY A 378 -28.74 6.07 -8.65
CA GLY A 378 -28.53 7.29 -9.44
C GLY A 378 -28.06 7.00 -10.88
N ARG A 379 -27.10 6.09 -11.06
CA ARG A 379 -26.64 5.67 -12.40
C ARG A 379 -27.74 4.97 -13.19
N ASP A 380 -28.51 4.10 -12.55
CA ASP A 380 -29.60 3.36 -13.18
C ASP A 380 -30.71 4.31 -13.66
N LEU A 381 -31.06 5.33 -12.86
CA LEU A 381 -32.03 6.35 -13.25
C LEU A 381 -31.56 7.17 -14.46
N ILE A 382 -30.30 7.61 -14.47
CA ILE A 382 -29.70 8.33 -15.61
C ILE A 382 -29.70 7.46 -16.87
N ALA A 383 -29.36 6.17 -16.75
CA ALA A 383 -29.37 5.23 -17.86
C ALA A 383 -30.77 5.02 -18.44
N LEU A 384 -31.81 5.11 -17.60
CA LEU A 384 -33.22 5.05 -17.99
C LEU A 384 -33.77 6.39 -18.51
N GLY A 385 -32.93 7.44 -18.58
CA GLY A 385 -33.33 8.76 -19.06
C GLY A 385 -34.03 9.64 -18.02
N TYR A 386 -34.05 9.23 -16.75
CA TYR A 386 -34.58 10.02 -15.65
C TYR A 386 -33.45 10.83 -14.98
N GLY A 387 -33.40 12.13 -15.24
CA GLY A 387 -32.45 13.09 -14.65
C GLY A 387 -31.62 13.86 -15.68
N GLU A 388 -31.18 15.08 -15.33
CA GLU A 388 -30.26 15.85 -16.16
C GLU A 388 -28.84 15.26 -16.09
N LYS A 389 -28.19 15.10 -17.25
CA LYS A 389 -26.75 14.84 -17.35
C LYS A 389 -26.00 16.14 -17.00
N ASN A 390 -25.90 16.48 -15.72
CA ASN A 390 -25.20 17.68 -15.25
C ASN A 390 -23.77 17.37 -14.78
#